data_AF-A0A953Y4D3-F1
#
_entry.id   AF-A0A953Y4D3-F1
#
_cell.length_a   1.000
_cell.length_b   1.000
_cell.length_c   1.000
_cell.angle_alpha   90.00
_cell.angle_beta   90.00
_cell.angle_gamma   90.00
#
_symmetry.space_group_name_H-M   'P 1'
#
loop_
_entity.id
_entity.type
_entity.pdbx_description
1 polymer ?
#
loop_
_entity_poly.entity_id
_entity_poly.type
_entity_poly.pdbx_seq_one_letter_code
_entity_poly.pdbx_strand_id
1 'polypeptide(L)'
;MKSKPRPEDPRPHKDPQPQTTPAPAPREDVHVAANRCPFCHDGVTPRESVVCKTCLARHHEACWGESGACASCQGSERLRSLPKVSAFTVLCLAIALAGVSVTALLGLLRDGQVSLPLAVSLGVMLSSFGVVAGRYLQDRPRR
;
A
#
# COMPACT_ATOMS: atom_id res chain seq x y z
N MET A 1 54.78 -27.73 30.93
CA MET A 1 55.27 -26.78 29.90
C MET A 1 54.07 -25.99 29.39
N LYS A 2 53.90 -24.74 29.82
CA LYS A 2 52.76 -23.87 29.46
C LYS A 2 53.24 -22.94 28.33
N SER A 3 52.81 -23.19 27.10
CA SER A 3 53.21 -22.40 25.94
C SER A 3 52.60 -21.00 26.03
N LYS A 4 53.43 -19.97 26.01
CA LYS A 4 52.99 -18.56 26.02
C LYS A 4 52.32 -18.26 24.66
N PRO A 5 51.08 -17.73 24.62
CA PRO A 5 50.41 -17.42 23.35
C PRO A 5 51.19 -16.36 22.59
N ARG A 6 51.32 -16.56 21.27
CA ARG A 6 52.05 -15.69 20.36
C ARG A 6 51.24 -14.39 20.18
N PRO A 7 51.84 -13.20 20.37
CA PRO A 7 51.14 -11.95 20.12
C PRO A 7 50.74 -11.90 18.63
N GLU A 8 49.45 -11.72 18.38
CA GLU A 8 48.92 -11.52 17.03
C GLU A 8 49.42 -10.17 16.52
N ASP A 9 50.14 -10.21 15.40
CA ASP A 9 50.64 -9.03 14.69
C ASP A 9 49.44 -8.20 14.20
N PRO A 10 49.33 -6.90 14.53
CA PRO A 10 48.27 -6.04 14.04
C PRO A 10 48.37 -5.94 12.51
N ARG A 11 47.62 -6.79 11.81
CA ARG A 11 47.52 -6.71 10.35
C ARG A 11 47.07 -5.29 10.01
N PRO A 12 47.77 -4.58 9.10
CA PRO A 12 47.38 -3.24 8.71
C PRO A 12 45.93 -3.28 8.20
N HIS A 13 45.00 -2.70 8.96
CA HIS A 13 43.65 -2.46 8.48
C HIS A 13 43.76 -1.43 7.37
N LYS A 14 43.88 -1.91 6.14
CA LYS A 14 43.73 -1.06 4.96
C LYS A 14 42.27 -0.62 4.96
N ASP A 15 42.05 0.65 5.26
CA ASP A 15 40.72 1.25 5.20
C ASP A 15 40.08 0.86 3.85
N PRO A 16 38.85 0.31 3.84
CA PRO A 16 38.18 -0.05 2.60
C PRO A 16 38.12 1.18 1.71
N GLN A 17 38.88 1.18 0.62
CA GLN A 17 38.79 2.23 -0.37
C GLN A 17 37.31 2.36 -0.76
N PRO A 18 36.74 3.59 -0.81
CA PRO A 18 35.38 3.82 -1.25
C PRO A 18 35.21 3.20 -2.64
N GLN A 19 34.59 2.02 -2.69
CA GLN A 19 34.32 1.36 -3.95
C GLN A 19 33.28 2.22 -4.64
N THR A 20 33.70 2.95 -5.67
CA THR A 20 32.80 3.63 -6.59
C THR A 20 31.99 2.54 -7.25
N THR A 21 30.81 2.25 -6.70
CA THR A 21 29.96 1.16 -7.19
C THR A 21 29.58 1.56 -8.61
N PRO A 22 30.06 0.87 -9.66
CA PRO A 22 29.71 1.22 -11.02
C PRO A 22 28.19 1.11 -11.14
N ALA A 23 27.56 2.08 -11.80
CA ALA A 23 26.14 1.98 -12.09
C ALA A 23 25.90 0.63 -12.82
N PRO A 24 25.00 -0.23 -12.32
CA PRO A 24 24.82 -1.55 -12.90
C PRO A 24 24.37 -1.40 -14.35
N ALA A 25 25.19 -1.91 -15.28
CA ALA A 25 24.80 -1.99 -16.68
C ALA A 25 23.56 -2.89 -16.82
N PRO A 26 22.60 -2.54 -17.69
CA PRO A 26 21.47 -3.42 -18.00
C PRO A 26 21.98 -4.81 -18.42
N ARG A 27 21.42 -5.84 -17.81
CA ARG A 27 21.77 -7.25 -18.08
C ARG A 27 20.61 -7.89 -18.83
N GLU A 28 20.79 -8.10 -20.14
CA GLU A 28 19.77 -8.73 -21.01
C GLU A 28 19.60 -10.23 -20.71
N ASP A 29 20.60 -10.85 -20.07
CA ASP A 29 20.61 -12.25 -19.66
C ASP A 29 19.78 -12.54 -18.40
N VAL A 30 19.43 -11.50 -17.63
CA VAL A 30 18.65 -11.65 -16.39
C VAL A 30 17.18 -11.43 -16.68
N HIS A 31 16.50 -12.50 -17.07
CA HIS A 31 15.04 -12.52 -17.07
C HIS A 31 14.54 -12.85 -15.67
N VAL A 32 13.90 -11.88 -15.01
CA VAL A 32 13.15 -12.15 -13.77
C VAL A 32 11.98 -13.04 -14.17
N ALA A 33 12.10 -14.34 -13.85
CA ALA A 33 11.05 -15.31 -14.11
C ALA A 33 9.72 -14.76 -13.57
N ALA A 34 8.71 -14.72 -14.43
CA ALA A 34 7.37 -14.27 -14.07
C ALA A 34 6.94 -14.96 -12.76
N ASN A 35 6.28 -14.22 -11.86
CA ASN A 35 5.76 -14.78 -10.61
C ASN A 35 4.90 -16.02 -10.94
N ARG A 36 5.33 -17.22 -10.53
CA ARG A 36 4.58 -18.47 -10.74
C ARG A 36 3.82 -18.83 -9.47
N CYS A 37 2.62 -19.38 -9.63
CA CYS A 37 1.82 -19.90 -8.54
C CYS A 37 2.47 -21.18 -7.99
N PRO A 38 2.82 -21.28 -6.70
CA PRO A 38 3.39 -22.52 -6.15
C PRO A 38 2.43 -23.72 -6.14
N PHE A 39 1.15 -23.52 -6.44
CA PHE A 39 0.14 -24.59 -6.46
C PHE A 39 0.01 -25.23 -7.86
N CYS A 40 -0.27 -24.44 -8.90
CA CYS A 40 -0.41 -24.95 -10.27
C CYS A 40 0.86 -24.77 -11.14
N HIS A 41 1.87 -24.03 -10.66
CA HIS A 41 3.11 -23.70 -11.35
C HIS A 41 2.97 -22.81 -12.61
N ASP A 42 1.76 -22.33 -12.90
CA ASP A 42 1.50 -21.36 -13.97
C ASP A 42 1.83 -19.92 -13.57
N GLY A 43 1.99 -19.06 -14.57
CA GLY A 43 2.22 -17.63 -14.37
C GLY A 43 1.04 -16.92 -13.71
N VAL A 44 1.35 -15.98 -12.80
CA VAL A 44 0.36 -15.21 -12.03
C VAL A 44 0.49 -13.73 -12.39
N THR A 45 -0.62 -13.11 -12.80
CA THR A 45 -0.68 -11.66 -13.03
C THR A 45 -0.94 -10.91 -11.72
N PRO A 46 -0.37 -9.72 -11.50
CA PRO A 46 -0.59 -8.97 -10.26
C PRO A 46 -2.04 -8.57 -9.98
N ARG A 47 -2.89 -8.48 -11.02
CA ARG A 47 -4.31 -8.06 -10.88
C ARG A 47 -5.19 -9.14 -10.26
N GLU A 48 -4.82 -10.41 -10.45
CA GLU A 48 -5.64 -11.57 -10.06
C GLU A 48 -4.90 -12.45 -9.04
N SER A 49 -3.85 -11.90 -8.41
CA SER A 49 -3.01 -12.61 -7.45
C SER A 49 -3.41 -12.30 -6.02
N VAL A 50 -3.48 -13.34 -5.19
CA VAL A 50 -3.38 -13.20 -3.73
C VAL A 50 -1.93 -13.44 -3.31
N VAL A 51 -1.49 -12.78 -2.25
CA VAL A 51 -0.11 -12.88 -1.76
C VAL A 51 -0.14 -13.49 -0.36
N CYS A 52 0.65 -14.54 -0.12
CA CYS A 52 0.80 -15.09 1.23
C CYS A 52 1.41 -14.03 2.16
N LYS A 53 0.82 -13.77 3.31
CA LYS A 53 1.34 -12.76 4.24
C LYS A 53 2.70 -13.17 4.85
N THR A 54 2.96 -14.47 4.98
CA THR A 54 4.17 -15.01 5.61
C THR A 54 5.37 -15.03 4.67
N CYS A 55 5.23 -15.65 3.49
CA CYS A 55 6.35 -15.85 2.57
C CYS A 55 6.31 -14.95 1.32
N LEU A 56 5.28 -14.12 1.17
CA LEU A 56 5.06 -13.22 0.02
C LEU A 56 4.94 -13.94 -1.34
N ALA A 57 4.76 -15.26 -1.35
CA ALA A 57 4.49 -16.02 -2.56
C ALA A 57 3.13 -15.62 -3.16
N ARG A 58 3.06 -15.53 -4.49
CA ARG A 58 1.83 -15.19 -5.22
C ARG A 58 1.08 -16.45 -5.62
N HIS A 59 -0.24 -16.44 -5.44
CA HIS A 59 -1.13 -17.49 -5.88
C HIS A 59 -2.25 -16.88 -6.73
N HIS A 60 -2.83 -17.65 -7.65
CA HIS A 60 -4.14 -17.30 -8.20
C HIS A 60 -5.19 -17.36 -7.10
N GLU A 61 -6.20 -16.50 -7.19
CA GLU A 61 -7.28 -16.48 -6.20
C GLU A 61 -8.02 -17.83 -6.12
N ALA A 62 -8.23 -18.49 -7.26
CA ALA A 62 -8.85 -19.82 -7.34
C ALA A 62 -7.99 -20.89 -6.65
N CYS A 63 -6.69 -20.97 -6.98
CA CYS A 63 -5.77 -21.94 -6.37
C CYS A 63 -5.67 -21.79 -4.85
N TRP A 64 -5.67 -20.55 -4.34
CA TRP A 64 -5.71 -20.31 -2.90
C TRP A 64 -7.03 -20.76 -2.27
N GLY A 65 -8.15 -20.52 -2.95
CA GLY A 65 -9.47 -20.95 -2.48
C GLY A 65 -9.59 -22.47 -2.40
N GLU A 66 -9.00 -23.18 -3.35
CA GLU A 66 -8.97 -24.64 -3.40
C GLU A 66 -8.07 -25.24 -2.32
N SER A 67 -6.85 -24.71 -2.13
CA SER A 67 -5.91 -25.25 -1.15
C SER A 67 -6.21 -24.83 0.29
N GLY A 68 -6.84 -23.66 0.48
CA GLY A 68 -7.08 -23.05 1.79
C GLY A 68 -5.83 -22.47 2.48
N ALA A 69 -4.64 -22.78 2.00
CA ALA A 69 -3.35 -22.33 2.55
C ALA A 69 -2.25 -22.20 1.47
N CYS A 70 -1.20 -21.46 1.78
CA CYS A 70 -0.04 -21.31 0.89
C CYS A 70 0.65 -22.64 0.64
N ALA A 71 0.76 -23.06 -0.63
CA ALA A 71 1.48 -24.29 -1.00
C ALA A 71 2.99 -24.27 -0.68
N SER A 72 3.59 -23.09 -0.48
CA SER A 72 5.03 -22.97 -0.15
C SER A 72 5.32 -23.03 1.35
N CYS A 73 4.51 -22.38 2.20
CA CYS A 73 4.81 -22.23 3.63
C CYS A 73 3.65 -22.65 4.56
N GLN A 74 2.56 -23.16 4.01
CA GLN A 74 1.33 -23.57 4.73
C GLN A 74 0.63 -22.48 5.54
N GLY A 75 0.99 -21.20 5.36
CA GLY A 75 0.31 -20.07 5.98
C GLY A 75 -1.11 -19.88 5.42
N SER A 76 -2.10 -19.65 6.29
CA SER A 76 -3.51 -19.44 5.91
C SER A 76 -3.89 -17.96 5.73
N GLU A 77 -3.01 -17.03 6.13
CA GLU A 77 -3.23 -15.60 5.96
C GLU A 77 -2.78 -15.11 4.57
N ARG A 78 -3.66 -14.35 3.91
CA ARG A 78 -3.38 -13.73 2.60
C ARG A 78 -3.61 -12.22 2.61
N LEU A 79 -2.77 -11.52 1.87
CA LEU A 79 -2.94 -10.13 1.47
C LEU A 79 -3.67 -10.11 0.13
N ARG A 80 -4.81 -9.40 0.07
CA ARG A 80 -5.50 -9.10 -1.18
C ARG A 80 -5.01 -7.76 -1.71
N SER A 81 -4.72 -7.68 -3.00
CA SER A 81 -4.57 -6.38 -3.65
C SER A 81 -5.93 -5.69 -3.62
N LEU A 82 -6.05 -4.62 -2.83
CA LEU A 82 -7.22 -3.77 -2.93
C LEU A 82 -7.26 -3.20 -4.35
N PRO A 83 -8.45 -3.12 -4.98
CA PRO A 83 -8.58 -2.43 -6.25
C PRO A 83 -8.05 -1.01 -6.07
N LYS A 84 -7.21 -0.55 -7.00
CA LYS A 84 -6.80 0.85 -7.06
C LYS A 84 -8.05 1.67 -7.37
N VAL A 85 -8.75 2.13 -6.35
CA VAL A 85 -9.82 3.12 -6.51
C VAL A 85 -9.19 4.35 -7.12
N SER A 86 -9.69 4.76 -8.30
CA SER A 86 -9.16 5.94 -8.95
C SER A 86 -9.56 7.18 -8.13
N ALA A 87 -8.69 8.19 -8.07
CA ALA A 87 -9.02 9.46 -7.43
C ALA A 87 -10.29 10.08 -8.04
N PHE A 88 -10.52 9.84 -9.32
CA PHE A 88 -11.72 10.25 -10.04
C PHE A 88 -12.99 9.59 -9.48
N THR A 89 -12.96 8.27 -9.24
CA THR A 89 -14.07 7.54 -8.63
C THR A 89 -14.42 8.12 -7.25
N VAL A 90 -13.40 8.41 -6.45
CA VAL A 90 -13.59 9.03 -5.13
C VAL A 90 -14.20 10.43 -5.26
N LEU A 91 -13.70 11.25 -6.20
CA LEU A 91 -14.20 12.60 -6.46
C LEU A 91 -15.67 12.61 -6.91
N CYS A 92 -16.04 11.76 -7.87
CA CYS A 92 -17.43 11.65 -8.34
C CYS A 92 -18.39 11.26 -7.21
N LEU A 93 -17.98 10.31 -6.37
CA LEU A 93 -18.79 9.85 -5.24
C LEU A 93 -18.97 10.98 -4.21
N ALA A 94 -17.93 11.76 -3.94
CA ALA A 94 -18.01 12.95 -3.08
C ALA A 94 -18.95 14.03 -3.65
N ILE A 95 -18.88 14.31 -4.97
CA ILE A 95 -19.78 15.28 -5.63
C ILE A 95 -21.23 14.82 -5.57
N ALA A 96 -21.50 13.53 -5.83
CA ALA A 96 -22.84 12.98 -5.76
C ALA A 96 -23.44 13.11 -4.36
N LEU A 97 -22.67 12.77 -3.31
CA LEU A 97 -23.10 12.92 -1.92
C LEU A 97 -23.34 14.38 -1.53
N ALA A 98 -22.47 15.30 -1.99
CA ALA A 98 -22.66 16.73 -1.78
C ALA A 98 -23.94 17.23 -2.47
N GLY A 99 -24.21 16.80 -3.71
CA GLY A 99 -25.42 17.14 -4.45
C GLY A 99 -26.70 16.67 -3.76
N VAL A 100 -26.72 15.42 -3.25
CA VAL A 100 -27.86 14.90 -2.46
C VAL A 100 -28.08 15.73 -1.20
N SER A 101 -27.00 16.08 -0.50
CA SER A 101 -27.07 16.88 0.73
C SER A 101 -27.62 18.29 0.49
N VAL A 102 -27.16 18.95 -0.58
CA VAL A 102 -27.66 20.28 -1.00
C VAL A 102 -29.14 20.21 -1.36
N THR A 103 -29.55 19.18 -2.10
CA THR A 103 -30.95 18.99 -2.52
C THR A 103 -31.86 18.77 -1.30
N ALA A 104 -31.43 17.96 -0.34
CA ALA A 104 -32.16 17.73 0.90
C ALA A 104 -32.30 19.02 1.75
N LEU A 105 -31.22 19.81 1.87
CA LEU A 105 -31.25 21.07 2.60
C LEU A 105 -32.19 22.08 1.96
N LEU A 106 -32.18 22.20 0.63
CA LEU A 106 -33.09 23.09 -0.11
C LEU A 106 -34.56 22.66 0.04
N GLY A 107 -34.83 21.35 0.07
CA GLY A 107 -36.17 20.81 0.39
C GLY A 107 -36.64 21.26 1.77
N LEU A 108 -35.81 21.06 2.80
CA LEU A 108 -36.11 21.48 4.17
C LEU A 108 -36.35 22.99 4.29
N LEU A 109 -35.56 23.81 3.57
CA LEU A 109 -35.75 25.27 3.52
C LEU A 109 -37.06 25.65 2.82
N ARG A 110 -37.43 24.97 1.74
CA ARG A 110 -38.66 25.26 0.97
C ARG A 110 -39.93 24.93 1.75
N ASP A 111 -39.90 23.86 2.54
CA ASP A 111 -41.04 23.41 3.34
C ASP A 111 -41.22 24.19 4.66
N GLY A 112 -40.36 25.19 4.94
CA GLY A 112 -40.49 26.06 6.11
C GLY A 112 -40.29 25.35 7.47
N GLN A 113 -39.74 24.13 7.47
CA GLN A 113 -39.53 23.29 8.65
C GLN A 113 -38.26 23.66 9.44
N VAL A 114 -37.47 24.63 8.99
CA VAL A 114 -36.22 25.02 9.67
C VAL A 114 -36.47 26.18 10.62
N SER A 115 -36.70 25.85 11.89
CA SER A 115 -36.59 26.82 12.99
C SER A 115 -35.16 27.40 13.00
N LEU A 116 -35.04 28.73 13.03
CA LEU A 116 -33.79 29.49 12.92
C LEU A 116 -32.61 29.13 13.87
N PRO A 117 -32.74 28.49 15.07
CA PRO A 117 -31.55 28.33 15.92
C PRO A 117 -30.54 27.26 15.46
N LEU A 118 -30.85 26.40 14.48
CA LEU A 118 -29.92 25.33 14.03
C LEU A 118 -28.98 25.73 12.88
N ALA A 119 -29.25 26.83 12.17
CA ALA A 119 -28.44 27.27 11.02
C ALA A 119 -27.02 27.75 11.40
N VAL A 120 -26.81 28.16 12.66
CA VAL A 120 -25.52 28.69 13.13
C VAL A 120 -24.53 27.56 13.49
N SER A 121 -25.00 26.37 13.86
CA SER A 121 -24.14 25.26 14.29
C SER A 121 -23.46 24.52 13.13
N LEU A 122 -24.08 24.48 11.93
CA LEU A 122 -23.48 23.80 10.76
C LEU A 122 -22.26 24.56 10.18
N GLY A 123 -22.24 25.89 10.30
CA GLY A 123 -21.13 26.71 9.81
C GLY A 123 -19.79 26.44 10.53
N VAL A 124 -19.85 26.04 11.81
CA VAL A 124 -18.65 25.76 12.63
C VAL A 124 -18.06 24.37 12.34
N MET A 125 -18.87 23.41 11.87
CA MET A 125 -18.38 22.06 11.56
C MET A 125 -17.68 22.00 10.20
N LEU A 126 -18.15 22.75 9.19
CA LEU A 126 -17.56 22.75 7.84
C LEU A 126 -16.17 23.40 7.77
N SER A 127 -15.85 24.36 8.65
CA SER A 127 -14.50 24.95 8.74
C SER A 127 -13.46 23.98 9.30
N SER A 128 -13.87 23.00 10.11
CA SER A 128 -12.97 22.01 10.71
C SER A 128 -12.51 20.95 9.70
N PHE A 129 -13.34 20.60 8.70
CA PHE A 129 -12.97 19.64 7.66
C PHE A 129 -11.96 20.18 6.64
N GLY A 130 -11.94 21.50 6.40
CA GLY A 130 -10.99 22.13 5.48
C GLY A 130 -9.52 21.99 5.92
N VAL A 131 -9.25 21.95 7.23
CA VAL A 131 -7.88 21.85 7.77
C VAL A 131 -7.31 20.43 7.63
N VAL A 132 -8.15 19.39 7.64
CA VAL A 132 -7.68 17.99 7.57
C VAL A 132 -7.31 17.58 6.13
N ALA A 133 -8.04 18.05 5.12
CA ALA A 133 -7.76 17.72 3.71
C ALA A 133 -6.41 18.28 3.22
N GLY A 134 -5.98 19.44 3.72
CA GLY A 134 -4.70 20.06 3.34
C GLY A 134 -3.47 19.24 3.72
N ARG A 135 -3.50 18.54 4.86
CA ARG A 135 -2.34 17.76 5.35
C ARG A 135 -2.14 16.45 4.59
N TYR A 136 -3.20 15.84 4.06
CA TYR A 136 -3.09 14.56 3.35
C TYR A 136 -2.43 14.69 1.96
N LEU A 137 -2.44 15.89 1.38
CA LEU A 137 -1.78 16.15 0.10
C LEU A 137 -0.28 16.47 0.23
N GLN A 138 0.16 16.97 1.38
CA GLN A 138 1.58 17.27 1.61
C GLN A 138 2.44 16.03 1.92
N ASP A 139 1.83 14.94 2.40
CA ASP A 139 2.57 13.77 2.90
C ASP A 139 2.68 12.62 1.90
N ARG A 140 2.48 12.88 0.60
CA ARG A 140 2.71 11.84 -0.41
C ARG A 140 4.22 11.69 -0.69
N PRO A 141 4.82 10.52 -0.42
CA PRO A 141 6.20 10.27 -0.83
C PRO A 141 6.29 10.32 -2.35
N ARG A 142 7.16 11.19 -2.87
CA ARG A 142 7.56 11.18 -4.29
C ARG A 142 8.22 9.83 -4.57
N ARG A 143 7.51 8.98 -5.31
CA ARG A 143 8.07 7.76 -5.91
C ARG A 143 8.53 8.06 -7.32
#